data_AF-A0A6G7XI00-F1
#
_entry.id   AF-A0A6G7XI00-F1
#
_cell.length_a   1.000
_cell.length_b   1.000
_cell.length_c   1.000
_cell.angle_alpha   90.00
_cell.angle_beta   90.00
_cell.angle_gamma   90.00
#
_symmetry.space_group_name_H-M   'P 1'
#
loop_
_entity.id
_entity.type
_entity.pdbx_description
1 polymer ?
#
loop_
_entity_poly.entity_id
_entity_poly.type
_entity_poly.pdbx_seq_one_letter_code
_entity_poly.pdbx_strand_id
1 'polypeptide(L)'
;MTNTTTTTHNQRGVRRMKLKAYVGAVCAALLLAMPLAACSGPSGEISEETYIKQVKDIDSFPDATSDQIIYLGKDLCSSLREESGAAGRKKMLEEFVAGIAESSGSTSDAEKFVEYSTAKFCPEFK
;
A
#
# COMPACT_ATOMS: atom_id res chain seq x y z
N MET A 1 -10.33 -49.30 -22.94
CA MET A 1 -11.67 -48.73 -22.72
C MET A 1 -11.54 -47.22 -22.89
N THR A 2 -11.95 -46.73 -24.06
CA THR A 2 -12.04 -45.32 -24.46
C THR A 2 -13.37 -44.75 -23.98
N ASN A 3 -13.36 -43.60 -23.31
CA ASN A 3 -14.51 -42.72 -23.25
C ASN A 3 -14.08 -41.31 -23.65
N THR A 4 -14.42 -40.99 -24.89
CA THR A 4 -14.44 -39.68 -25.51
C THR A 4 -15.84 -39.11 -25.30
N THR A 5 -15.95 -37.90 -24.73
CA THR A 5 -17.14 -37.06 -24.92
C THR A 5 -16.71 -35.70 -25.43
N THR A 6 -16.93 -35.52 -26.73
CA THR A 6 -16.96 -34.25 -27.47
C THR A 6 -18.33 -33.59 -27.28
N THR A 7 -18.41 -32.25 -27.19
CA THR A 7 -19.41 -31.36 -27.83
C THR A 7 -19.09 -29.90 -27.45
N THR A 8 -18.40 -29.14 -28.30
CA THR A 8 -18.93 -28.14 -29.29
C THR A 8 -19.15 -26.74 -28.65
N HIS A 9 -18.19 -25.81 -28.75
CA HIS A 9 -17.98 -24.84 -29.84
C HIS A 9 -19.00 -23.67 -29.84
N ASN A 10 -18.57 -22.48 -29.40
CA ASN A 10 -19.05 -21.23 -29.96
C ASN A 10 -17.84 -20.37 -30.35
N GLN A 11 -17.54 -20.40 -31.64
CA GLN A 11 -16.55 -19.55 -32.27
C GLN A 11 -17.09 -18.14 -32.46
N ARG A 12 -16.25 -17.14 -32.18
CA ARG A 12 -15.96 -15.94 -33.00
C ARG A 12 -14.86 -15.22 -32.22
N GLY A 13 -13.59 -15.26 -32.60
CA GLY A 13 -13.08 -15.10 -33.95
C GLY A 13 -13.02 -13.63 -34.30
N VAL A 14 -12.20 -12.83 -33.60
CA VAL A 14 -11.73 -11.54 -34.12
C VAL A 14 -10.22 -11.39 -33.87
N ARG A 15 -9.47 -11.77 -34.90
CA ARG A 15 -8.33 -11.04 -35.52
C ARG A 15 -7.22 -10.59 -34.56
N ARG A 16 -6.10 -11.32 -34.53
CA ARG A 16 -4.91 -11.07 -35.37
C ARG A 16 -4.37 -9.63 -35.26
N MET A 17 -3.13 -9.58 -34.77
CA MET A 17 -1.94 -8.98 -35.39
C MET A 17 -1.33 -7.74 -34.74
N LYS A 18 -0.01 -7.90 -34.53
CA LYS A 18 1.10 -6.95 -34.67
C LYS A 18 1.50 -6.13 -33.45
N LEU A 19 2.46 -6.73 -32.73
CA LEU A 19 3.80 -6.18 -32.45
C LEU A 19 4.05 -4.79 -33.08
N LYS A 20 4.27 -3.77 -32.25
CA LYS A 20 5.10 -2.62 -32.59
C LYS A 20 5.55 -1.90 -31.32
N ALA A 21 6.83 -2.07 -31.01
CA ALA A 21 7.59 -1.13 -30.22
C ALA A 21 7.66 0.20 -30.97
N TYR A 22 7.35 1.32 -30.29
CA TYR A 22 7.86 2.64 -30.68
C TYR A 22 8.12 3.47 -29.42
N VAL A 23 9.41 3.67 -29.18
CA VAL A 23 10.02 4.77 -28.46
C VAL A 23 9.72 6.08 -29.19
N GLY A 24 9.55 7.19 -28.46
CA GLY A 24 9.84 8.52 -28.99
C GLY A 24 8.71 9.53 -28.90
N ALA A 25 8.93 10.52 -28.03
CA ALA A 25 8.14 11.72 -27.78
C ALA A 25 7.84 12.56 -29.04
N VAL A 26 6.73 13.31 -29.03
CA VAL A 26 6.65 14.78 -29.22
C VAL A 26 5.23 15.22 -28.79
N CYS A 27 5.08 15.80 -27.60
CA CYS A 27 3.90 16.62 -27.29
C CYS A 27 4.29 18.09 -27.51
N ALA A 28 4.00 18.58 -28.71
CA ALA A 28 4.03 20.00 -29.04
C ALA A 28 2.72 20.64 -28.55
N ALA A 29 2.89 21.75 -27.83
CA ALA A 29 1.89 22.52 -27.11
C ALA A 29 0.75 23.07 -27.97
N LEU A 30 -0.45 23.15 -27.38
CA LEU A 30 -1.45 24.18 -27.67
C LEU A 30 -2.42 24.36 -26.48
N LEU A 31 -2.05 25.33 -25.65
CA LEU A 31 -2.82 26.38 -24.96
C LEU A 31 -4.31 26.16 -24.59
N LEU A 32 -4.61 26.65 -23.38
CA LEU A 32 -5.90 27.06 -22.81
C LEU A 32 -6.69 26.01 -22.02
N ALA A 33 -6.22 25.74 -20.81
CA ALA A 33 -6.99 25.96 -19.59
C ALA A 33 -6.02 25.84 -18.42
N MET A 34 -6.10 26.73 -17.44
CA MET A 34 -5.35 26.65 -16.19
C MET A 34 -5.28 25.20 -15.70
N PRO A 35 -4.13 24.52 -15.74
CA PRO A 35 -3.95 23.46 -14.79
C PRO A 35 -3.72 24.19 -13.49
N LEU A 36 -4.58 23.92 -12.50
CA LEU A 36 -4.25 24.18 -11.13
C LEU A 36 -2.76 23.88 -10.96
N ALA A 37 -2.02 24.80 -10.35
CA ALA A 37 -0.83 24.43 -9.61
C ALA A 37 -1.27 23.48 -8.48
N ALA A 38 -1.73 22.27 -8.85
CA ALA A 38 -1.46 21.09 -8.09
C ALA A 38 0.05 20.94 -8.22
N CYS A 39 0.75 21.63 -7.33
CA CYS A 39 1.88 21.03 -6.67
C CYS A 39 1.44 19.64 -6.21
N SER A 40 1.49 18.66 -7.11
CA SER A 40 1.95 17.33 -6.75
C SER A 40 3.43 17.50 -6.44
N GLY A 41 3.72 18.20 -5.34
CA GLY A 41 4.94 17.95 -4.61
C GLY A 41 4.97 16.44 -4.34
N PRO A 42 6.14 15.81 -4.31
CA PRO A 42 6.23 14.40 -3.97
C PRO A 42 5.38 14.20 -2.73
N SER A 43 4.29 13.43 -2.86
CA SER A 43 3.45 13.03 -1.73
C SER A 43 4.44 12.60 -0.67
N GLY A 44 4.53 13.35 0.42
CA GLY A 44 5.69 13.39 1.31
C GLY A 44 5.97 12.02 1.91
N GLU A 45 6.65 11.18 1.13
CA GLU A 45 6.97 9.83 1.52
C GLU A 45 8.03 9.98 2.59
N ILE A 46 7.66 9.64 3.82
CA ILE A 46 8.58 9.63 4.95
C ILE A 46 9.72 8.70 4.55
N SER A 47 10.99 9.12 4.72
CA SER A 47 12.10 8.20 4.45
C SER A 47 12.09 7.04 5.46
N GLU A 48 12.68 5.89 5.14
CA GLU A 48 12.77 4.78 6.10
C GLU A 48 13.50 5.20 7.38
N GLU A 49 14.59 5.98 7.25
CA GLU A 49 15.33 6.53 8.39
C GLU A 49 14.46 7.44 9.27
N THR A 50 13.66 8.31 8.66
CA THR A 50 12.73 9.20 9.39
C THR A 50 11.66 8.39 10.10
N TYR A 51 11.10 7.37 9.44
CA TYR A 51 10.11 6.48 10.03
C TYR A 51 10.67 5.71 11.23
N ILE A 52 11.85 5.09 11.08
CA ILE A 52 12.52 4.38 12.18
C ILE A 52 12.76 5.32 13.35
N LYS A 53 13.24 6.54 13.08
CA LYS A 53 13.47 7.53 14.13
C LYS A 53 12.18 7.90 14.86
N GLN A 54 11.11 8.18 14.13
CA GLN A 54 9.80 8.51 14.70
C GLN A 54 9.25 7.37 15.57
N VAL A 55 9.42 6.12 15.15
CA VAL A 55 9.00 4.96 15.95
C VAL A 55 9.89 4.75 17.17
N LYS A 56 11.21 4.93 17.06
CA LYS A 56 12.13 4.82 18.20
C LYS A 56 11.96 5.93 19.23
N ASP A 57 11.43 7.08 18.83
CA ASP A 57 11.05 8.17 19.73
C ASP A 57 9.74 7.86 20.51
N ILE A 58 9.06 6.75 20.23
CA ILE A 58 7.91 6.26 21.02
C ILE A 58 8.45 5.53 22.26
N ASP A 59 7.97 5.90 23.45
CA ASP A 59 8.48 5.43 24.75
C ASP A 59 8.50 3.90 24.91
N SER A 60 7.57 3.19 24.27
CA SER A 60 7.51 1.73 24.31
C SER A 60 8.34 0.99 23.26
N PHE A 61 9.01 1.69 22.34
CA PHE A 61 9.80 1.11 21.26
C PHE A 61 11.33 1.46 21.25
N PRO A 62 11.98 1.93 22.33
CA PRO A 62 13.38 2.36 22.26
C PRO A 62 14.34 1.20 21.93
N ASP A 63 13.97 -0.03 22.33
CA ASP A 63 14.77 -1.24 22.13
C ASP A 63 14.41 -2.02 20.86
N ALA A 64 13.37 -1.61 20.14
CA ALA A 64 12.97 -2.28 18.90
C ALA A 64 14.05 -2.09 17.83
N THR A 65 14.45 -3.19 17.19
CA THR A 65 15.43 -3.10 16.09
C THR A 65 14.79 -2.43 14.89
N SER A 66 15.60 -1.76 14.06
CA SER A 66 15.11 -1.13 12.84
C SER A 66 14.39 -2.14 11.93
N ASP A 67 14.90 -3.37 11.84
CA ASP A 67 14.29 -4.44 11.06
C ASP A 67 12.92 -4.86 11.62
N GLN A 68 12.77 -4.96 12.94
CA GLN A 68 11.48 -5.24 13.58
C GLN A 68 10.47 -4.14 13.29
N ILE A 69 10.89 -2.87 13.42
CA ILE A 69 10.06 -1.70 13.14
C ILE A 69 9.58 -1.69 11.67
N ILE A 70 10.47 -1.96 10.72
CA ILE A 70 10.13 -2.05 9.30
C ILE A 70 9.21 -3.24 9.02
N TYR A 71 9.53 -4.40 9.60
CA TYR A 71 8.75 -5.62 9.40
C TYR A 71 7.32 -5.44 9.88
N LEU A 72 7.11 -4.95 11.10
CA LEU A 72 5.79 -4.71 11.66
C LEU A 72 4.99 -3.68 10.85
N GLY A 73 5.64 -2.61 10.38
CA GLY A 73 4.97 -1.61 9.54
C GLY A 73 4.53 -2.16 8.17
N LYS A 74 5.36 -3.02 7.55
CA LYS A 74 5.01 -3.71 6.30
C LYS A 74 3.95 -4.78 6.49
N ASP A 75 4.00 -5.50 7.60
CA ASP A 75 3.03 -6.54 7.95
C ASP A 75 1.64 -5.94 8.13
N LEU A 76 1.52 -4.90 8.95
CA LEU A 76 0.29 -4.10 9.09
C LEU A 76 -0.26 -3.69 7.73
N CYS A 77 0.61 -3.18 6.85
CA CYS A 77 0.17 -2.72 5.54
C CYS A 77 -0.33 -3.83 4.62
N SER A 78 0.34 -4.97 4.67
CA SER A 78 -0.02 -6.14 3.88
C SER A 78 -1.40 -6.63 4.32
N SER A 79 -1.62 -6.74 5.63
CA SER A 79 -2.93 -7.08 6.19
C SER A 79 -4.00 -6.07 5.75
N LEU A 80 -3.74 -4.76 5.86
CA LEU A 80 -4.70 -3.71 5.45
C LEU A 80 -5.14 -3.83 3.98
N ARG A 81 -4.25 -4.27 3.10
CA ARG A 81 -4.55 -4.49 1.68
C ARG A 81 -5.35 -5.76 1.42
N GLU A 82 -5.20 -6.79 2.25
CA GLU A 82 -6.00 -8.01 2.16
C GLU A 82 -7.46 -7.76 2.61
N GLU A 83 -7.69 -6.76 3.46
CA GLU A 83 -9.03 -6.37 3.89
C GLU A 83 -9.75 -5.46 2.88
N SER A 84 -10.74 -6.02 2.21
CA SER A 84 -11.52 -5.35 1.16
C SER A 84 -12.53 -4.30 1.68
N GLY A 85 -12.91 -4.35 2.97
CA GLY A 85 -13.93 -3.47 3.56
C GLY A 85 -13.37 -2.43 4.54
N ALA A 86 -13.97 -1.23 4.57
CA ALA A 86 -13.60 -0.18 5.53
C ALA A 86 -13.81 -0.62 7.00
N ALA A 87 -14.87 -1.37 7.27
CA ALA A 87 -15.13 -1.93 8.60
C ALA A 87 -14.11 -3.01 8.99
N GLY A 88 -13.68 -3.86 8.03
CA GLY A 88 -12.64 -4.87 8.24
C GLY A 88 -11.28 -4.25 8.52
N ARG A 89 -10.89 -3.26 7.71
CA ARG A 89 -9.67 -2.46 7.93
C ARG A 89 -9.67 -1.75 9.29
N LYS A 90 -10.80 -1.16 9.69
CA LYS A 90 -10.93 -0.54 11.02
C LYS A 90 -10.75 -1.56 12.14
N LYS A 91 -11.42 -2.72 12.05
CA LYS A 91 -11.31 -3.79 13.05
C LYS A 91 -9.88 -4.31 13.17
N MET A 92 -9.18 -4.47 12.04
CA MET A 92 -7.78 -4.88 12.05
C MET A 92 -6.86 -3.82 12.67
N LEU A 93 -7.07 -2.53 12.39
CA LEU A 93 -6.30 -1.47 13.06
C LEU A 93 -6.50 -1.53 14.57
N GLU A 94 -7.74 -1.72 15.04
CA GLU A 94 -8.07 -1.90 16.45
C GLU A 94 -7.39 -3.14 17.06
N GLU A 95 -7.41 -4.28 16.35
CA GLU A 95 -6.75 -5.53 16.77
C GLU A 95 -5.23 -5.39 16.81
N PHE A 96 -4.64 -4.69 15.84
CA PHE A 96 -3.21 -4.43 15.78
C PHE A 96 -2.77 -3.47 16.89
N VAL A 97 -3.51 -2.38 17.12
CA VAL A 97 -3.29 -1.47 18.24
C VAL A 97 -3.38 -2.22 19.56
N ALA A 98 -4.38 -3.09 19.74
CA ALA A 98 -4.52 -3.89 20.95
C ALA A 98 -3.33 -4.85 21.15
N GLY A 99 -2.87 -5.54 20.11
CA GLY A 99 -1.73 -6.46 20.19
C GLY A 99 -0.41 -5.74 20.51
N ILE A 100 -0.19 -4.58 19.91
CA ILE A 100 0.95 -3.72 20.25
C ILE A 100 0.80 -3.16 21.67
N ALA A 101 -0.38 -2.68 22.06
CA ALA A 101 -0.64 -2.15 23.39
C ALA A 101 -0.43 -3.18 24.51
N GLU A 102 -0.78 -4.45 24.26
CA GLU A 102 -0.52 -5.56 25.17
C GLU A 102 0.98 -5.80 25.38
N SER A 103 1.77 -5.67 24.31
CA SER A 103 3.23 -5.85 24.37
C SER A 103 3.98 -4.62 24.91
N SER A 104 3.48 -3.42 24.59
CA SER A 104 4.09 -2.12 24.87
C SER A 104 3.63 -1.48 26.19
N GLY A 105 2.50 -1.93 26.73
CA GLY A 105 1.84 -1.35 27.90
C GLY A 105 1.12 -0.01 27.63
N SER A 106 1.08 0.47 26.39
CA SER A 106 0.56 1.80 26.05
C SER A 106 -0.23 1.81 24.74
N THR A 107 -1.54 1.99 24.84
CA THR A 107 -2.42 2.14 23.67
C THR A 107 -2.06 3.37 22.83
N SER A 108 -1.70 4.49 23.48
CA SER A 108 -1.33 5.71 22.75
C SER A 108 -0.09 5.52 21.90
N ASP A 109 0.87 4.75 22.38
CA ASP A 109 2.11 4.46 21.65
C ASP A 109 1.88 3.45 20.52
N ALA A 110 0.98 2.50 20.74
CA ALA A 110 0.49 1.62 19.68
C ALA A 110 -0.23 2.40 18.56
N GLU A 111 -1.08 3.36 18.90
CA GLU A 111 -1.76 4.22 17.92
C GLU A 111 -0.77 5.07 17.11
N LYS A 112 0.23 5.68 17.77
CA LYS A 112 1.31 6.42 17.09
C LYS A 112 2.10 5.53 16.14
N PHE A 113 2.44 4.30 16.57
CA PHE A 113 3.13 3.33 15.72
C PHE A 113 2.32 3.03 14.46
N VAL A 114 1.02 2.77 14.61
CA VAL A 114 0.10 2.51 13.49
C VAL A 114 -0.02 3.73 12.58
N GLU A 115 -0.10 4.94 13.12
CA GLU A 115 -0.12 6.18 12.34
C GLU A 115 1.15 6.34 11.48
N TYR A 116 2.34 6.18 12.07
CA TYR A 116 3.60 6.30 11.33
C TYR A 116 3.75 5.18 10.30
N SER A 117 3.36 3.95 10.64
CA SER A 117 3.44 2.78 9.76
C SER A 117 2.52 2.92 8.55
N THR A 118 1.26 3.32 8.75
CA THR A 118 0.31 3.55 7.66
C THR A 118 0.74 4.73 6.80
N ALA A 119 1.24 5.81 7.39
CA ALA A 119 1.78 6.94 6.63
C ALA A 119 2.98 6.57 5.74
N LYS A 120 3.84 5.65 6.17
CA LYS A 120 5.01 5.20 5.41
C LYS A 120 4.67 4.13 4.37
N PHE A 121 3.97 3.07 4.76
CA PHE A 121 3.80 1.87 3.95
C PHE A 121 2.45 1.82 3.23
N CYS A 122 1.42 2.48 3.75
CA CYS A 122 0.07 2.50 3.18
C CYS A 122 -0.52 3.90 3.00
N PRO A 123 0.15 4.79 2.23
CA PRO A 123 -0.32 6.16 2.05
C PRO A 123 -1.71 6.24 1.37
N GLU A 124 -2.17 5.15 0.75
CA GLU A 124 -3.51 5.01 0.15
C GLU A 124 -4.65 4.84 1.16
N PHE A 125 -4.35 4.47 2.42
CA PHE A 125 -5.33 4.28 3.48
C PHE A 125 -5.35 5.45 4.49
N LYS A 126 -4.69 6.57 4.14
CA LYS A 126 -4.58 7.77 4.97
C LYS A 126 -5.76 8.73 4.77
#